data_AF-A0AAE1IPS2-F1
#
_entry.id   AF-A0AAE1IPS2-F1
#
_cell.length_a   1.000
_cell.length_b   1.000
_cell.length_c   1.000
_cell.angle_alpha   90.00
_cell.angle_beta   90.00
_cell.angle_gamma   90.00
#
_symmetry.space_group_name_H-M   'P 1'
#
loop_
_entity.id
_entity.type
_entity.pdbx_description
1 polymer ?
#
loop_
_entity_poly.entity_id
_entity_poly.type
_entity_poly.pdbx_seq_one_letter_code
_entity_poly.pdbx_strand_id
1 'polypeptide(L)'
;MLDVMRTKGIFPNLLTYNTLISGLLLLRRLDEAIELFNNMKCLGVEPTAYTYVLFIDYYGKYGDPGKTLDTYVKMNSKGNCAKYSSL
;
A
#
# COMPACT_ATOMS: atom_id res chain seq x y z
N MET A 1 2.25 3.61 -17.19
CA MET A 1 2.07 2.14 -17.06
C MET A 1 0.60 1.79 -16.86
N LEU A 2 -0.05 2.28 -15.78
CA LEU A 2 -1.47 2.00 -15.50
C LEU A 2 -2.41 2.51 -16.59
N ASP A 3 -2.16 3.72 -17.11
CA ASP A 3 -2.99 4.26 -18.19
C ASP A 3 -2.87 3.42 -19.47
N VAL A 4 -1.66 2.92 -19.77
CA VAL A 4 -1.44 2.02 -20.90
C VAL A 4 -2.21 0.70 -20.72
N MET A 5 -2.21 0.12 -19.51
CA MET A 5 -3.00 -1.09 -19.22
C MET A 5 -4.50 -0.83 -19.43
N ARG A 6 -5.01 0.30 -18.91
CA ARG A 6 -6.41 0.71 -19.08
C ARG A 6 -6.79 0.93 -20.55
N THR A 7 -5.95 1.61 -21.33
CA THR A 7 -6.18 1.82 -22.77
C THR A 7 -6.19 0.51 -23.57
N LYS A 8 -5.55 -0.55 -23.05
CA LYS A 8 -5.53 -1.89 -23.63
C LYS A 8 -6.61 -2.81 -23.06
N GLY A 9 -7.52 -2.30 -22.22
CA GLY A 9 -8.58 -3.10 -21.58
C GLY A 9 -8.07 -4.05 -20.48
N ILE A 10 -6.83 -3.88 -20.01
CA ILE A 10 -6.23 -4.69 -18.94
C ILE A 10 -6.46 -3.98 -17.62
N PHE A 11 -7.21 -4.60 -16.72
CA PHE A 11 -7.45 -4.07 -15.39
C PHE A 11 -6.24 -4.33 -14.47
N PRO A 12 -5.62 -3.28 -13.90
CA PRO A 12 -4.56 -3.45 -12.93
C PRO A 12 -5.06 -4.23 -11.71
N ASN A 13 -4.35 -5.28 -11.33
CA ASN A 13 -4.68 -6.10 -10.18
C ASN A 13 -3.83 -5.71 -8.94
N LEU A 14 -4.12 -6.35 -7.79
CA LEU A 14 -3.38 -6.16 -6.54
C LEU A 14 -1.85 -6.22 -6.73
N LEU A 15 -1.37 -7.21 -7.49
CA LEU A 15 0.06 -7.39 -7.74
C LEU A 15 0.66 -6.19 -8.50
N THR A 16 -0.08 -5.67 -9.49
CA THR A 16 0.33 -4.49 -10.28
C THR A 16 0.51 -3.28 -9.38
N TYR A 17 -0.47 -3.00 -8.50
CA TYR A 17 -0.38 -1.89 -7.56
C TYR A 17 0.77 -2.07 -6.57
N ASN A 18 0.90 -3.24 -5.95
CA ASN A 18 1.99 -3.51 -5.00
C ASN A 18 3.37 -3.33 -5.63
N THR A 19 3.54 -3.76 -6.88
CA THR A 19 4.79 -3.63 -7.61
C THR A 19 5.13 -2.16 -7.87
N LEU A 20 4.16 -1.37 -8.35
CA LEU A 20 4.36 0.05 -8.63
C LEU A 20 4.59 0.87 -7.35
N ILE A 21 3.81 0.61 -6.29
CA ILE A 21 3.96 1.25 -4.98
C ILE A 21 5.35 0.95 -4.43
N SER A 22 5.78 -0.31 -4.43
CA SER A 22 7.12 -0.71 -3.98
C SER A 22 8.22 0.05 -4.73
N GLY A 23 8.15 0.08 -6.07
CA GLY A 23 9.12 0.81 -6.89
C GLY A 23 9.15 2.31 -6.60
N LEU A 24 8.00 2.96 -6.43
CA LEU A 24 7.92 4.38 -6.09
C LEU A 24 8.51 4.69 -4.71
N LEU A 25 8.25 3.84 -3.71
CA LEU A 25 8.83 3.97 -2.37
C LEU A 25 10.36 3.80 -2.40
N LEU A 26 10.87 2.84 -3.18
CA LEU A 26 12.32 2.68 -3.38
C LEU A 26 12.96 3.93 -4.02
N LEU A 27 12.24 4.59 -4.93
CA LEU A 27 12.66 5.85 -5.56
C LEU A 27 12.36 7.10 -4.70
N ARG A 28 11.88 6.92 -3.45
CA ARG A 28 11.51 7.99 -2.52
C ARG A 28 10.42 8.94 -3.04
N ARG A 29 9.57 8.45 -3.96
CA ARG A 29 8.42 9.17 -4.53
C ARG A 29 7.16 8.86 -3.73
N LEU A 30 7.17 9.28 -2.46
CA LEU A 30 6.12 8.92 -1.49
C LEU A 30 4.72 9.40 -1.92
N ASP A 31 4.60 10.63 -2.39
CA ASP A 31 3.30 11.23 -2.72
C ASP A 31 2.58 10.43 -3.82
N GLU A 32 3.32 10.04 -4.85
CA GLU A 32 2.80 9.19 -5.94
C GLU A 32 2.45 7.78 -5.45
N ALA A 33 3.24 7.21 -4.53
CA ALA A 33 2.93 5.92 -3.93
C ALA A 33 1.62 5.97 -3.13
N ILE A 34 1.38 7.06 -2.38
CA ILE A 34 0.14 7.32 -1.64
C ILE A 34 -1.03 7.50 -2.60
N GLU A 35 -0.84 8.23 -3.70
CA GLU A 35 -1.87 8.39 -4.73
C GLU A 35 -2.28 7.04 -5.33
N LEU A 36 -1.32 6.18 -5.68
CA LEU A 36 -1.61 4.82 -6.16
C LEU A 36 -2.34 3.97 -5.12
N PHE A 37 -1.94 4.05 -3.85
CA PHE A 37 -2.60 3.35 -2.77
C PHE A 37 -4.05 3.79 -2.56
N ASN A 38 -4.34 5.09 -2.72
CA ASN A 38 -5.71 5.61 -2.65
C ASN A 38 -6.52 5.20 -3.89
N ASN A 39 -5.94 5.30 -5.08
CA ASN A 39 -6.57 4.86 -6.34
C ASN A 39 -6.95 3.38 -6.30
N MET A 40 -6.09 2.54 -5.73
CA MET A 40 -6.33 1.12 -5.53
C MET A 40 -7.65 0.88 -4.75
N LYS A 41 -7.86 1.60 -3.64
CA LYS A 41 -9.09 1.53 -2.83
C LYS A 41 -10.31 2.06 -3.58
N CYS A 42 -10.18 3.19 -4.29
CA CYS A 42 -11.28 3.78 -5.05
C CYS A 42 -11.79 2.85 -6.17
N LEU A 43 -10.92 1.99 -6.68
CA LEU A 43 -11.26 1.00 -7.72
C LEU A 43 -11.70 -0.35 -7.14
N GLY A 44 -11.92 -0.44 -5.83
CA GLY A 44 -12.35 -1.66 -5.15
C GLY A 44 -11.28 -2.75 -5.05
N VAL A 45 -10.01 -2.41 -5.32
CA VAL A 45 -8.89 -3.33 -5.09
C VAL A 45 -8.46 -3.14 -3.64
N GLU A 46 -8.74 -4.11 -2.78
CA GLU A 46 -8.43 -3.97 -1.34
C GLU A 46 -6.92 -4.13 -1.08
N PRO A 47 -6.28 -3.17 -0.39
CA PRO A 47 -4.91 -3.31 0.07
C PRO A 47 -4.77 -4.46 1.06
N THR A 48 -3.70 -5.26 0.90
CA THR A 48 -3.41 -6.37 1.81
C THR A 48 -2.38 -5.98 2.86
N ALA A 49 -2.14 -6.84 3.85
CA ALA A 49 -1.08 -6.66 4.83
C ALA A 49 0.27 -6.35 4.15
N TYR A 50 0.57 -7.01 3.03
CA TYR A 50 1.79 -6.74 2.26
C TYR A 50 1.86 -5.28 1.77
N THR A 51 0.76 -4.73 1.26
CA THR A 51 0.70 -3.32 0.82
C THR A 51 1.03 -2.36 1.95
N TYR A 52 0.51 -2.58 3.17
CA TYR A 52 0.83 -1.74 4.34
C TYR A 52 2.28 -1.91 4.80
N VAL A 53 2.81 -3.14 4.76
CA VAL A 53 4.22 -3.42 5.10
C VAL A 53 5.18 -2.62 4.22
N LEU A 54 4.87 -2.40 2.93
CA LEU A 54 5.69 -1.55 2.06
C LEU A 54 5.84 -0.12 2.62
N PHE A 55 4.73 0.48 3.07
CA PHE A 55 4.75 1.82 3.66
C PHE A 55 5.44 1.84 5.04
N ILE A 56 5.22 0.82 5.87
CA ILE A 56 5.87 0.67 7.18
C ILE A 56 7.40 0.57 7.01
N ASP A 57 7.87 -0.26 6.08
CA ASP A 57 9.30 -0.40 5.78
C ASP A 57 9.90 0.92 5.26
N TYR A 58 9.18 1.62 4.39
CA TYR A 58 9.60 2.93 3.90
C TYR A 58 9.72 3.97 5.02
N TYR A 59 8.69 4.12 5.86
CA TYR A 59 8.72 5.06 6.98
C TYR A 59 9.79 4.67 8.01
N GLY A 60 9.92 3.39 8.34
CA GLY A 60 10.98 2.91 9.23
C GLY A 60 12.39 3.26 8.74
N LYS A 61 12.63 3.23 7.43
CA LYS A 61 13.94 3.55 6.82
C LYS A 61 14.19 5.04 6.61
N TYR A 62 13.16 5.81 6.24
CA TYR A 62 13.32 7.16 5.71
C TYR A 62 12.52 8.23 6.44
N GLY A 63 11.70 7.90 7.43
CA GLY A 63 11.08 8.91 8.28
C GLY A 63 9.87 8.49 9.11
N ASP A 64 9.73 9.23 10.21
CA ASP A 64 8.55 9.38 11.06
C ASP A 64 8.00 8.08 11.69
N PRO A 65 8.48 7.72 12.90
CA PRO A 65 7.92 6.59 13.65
C PRO A 65 6.43 6.77 13.96
N GLY A 66 5.92 8.00 14.01
CA GLY A 66 4.48 8.27 14.14
C GLY A 66 3.69 7.74 12.94
N LYS A 67 4.14 8.04 11.71
CA LYS A 67 3.52 7.50 10.49
C LYS A 67 3.62 5.98 10.38
N THR A 68 4.72 5.41 10.85
CA THR A 68 4.89 3.95 10.94
C THR A 68 3.79 3.36 11.82
N LEU A 69 3.62 3.89 13.04
CA LEU A 69 2.61 3.42 13.99
C LEU A 69 1.19 3.64 13.45
N ASP A 70 0.89 4.81 12.89
CA ASP A 70 -0.41 5.10 12.28
C ASP A 70 -0.76 4.11 11.16
N THR A 71 0.23 3.77 10.33
CA THR A 71 0.04 2.81 9.22
C THR A 71 -0.18 1.40 9.76
N TYR A 72 0.55 1.01 10.80
CA TYR A 72 0.37 -0.27 11.50
C TYR A 72 -1.01 -0.38 12.16
N VAL A 73 -1.47 0.68 12.84
CA VAL A 73 -2.81 0.73 13.43
C VAL A 73 -3.89 0.64 12.36
N LYS A 74 -3.74 1.33 11.22
CA LYS A 74 -4.67 1.24 10.07
C LYS A 74 -4.75 -0.16 9.47
N MET A 75 -3.63 -0.88 9.45
CA MET A 75 -3.59 -2.29 9.03
C MET A 75 -4.39 -3.17 10.02
N ASN A 76 -4.18 -3.00 11.32
CA ASN A 76 -4.85 -3.79 12.37
C ASN A 76 -6.33 -3.43 12.57
N SER A 77 -6.73 -2.18 12.34
CA SER A 77 -8.14 -1.78 12.40
C SER A 77 -8.97 -2.45 11.29
N LYS A 78 -8.35 -2.82 10.18
CA LYS A 78 -8.96 -3.67 9.14
C LYS A 78 -8.77 -5.18 9.38
N GLY A 79 -7.92 -5.56 10.33
CA GLY A 79 -7.54 -6.95 10.66
C GLY A 79 -8.29 -7.60 11.84
N ASN A 80 -9.17 -6.87 12.54
CA ASN A 80 -9.86 -7.37 13.74
C ASN A 80 -11.04 -8.34 13.51
N CYS A 81 -10.93 -9.19 12.48
CA CYS A 81 -11.68 -10.46 12.44
C CYS A 81 -10.79 -11.71 12.45
N ALA A 82 -9.45 -11.61 12.40
CA ALA A 82 -8.61 -12.79 12.53
C ALA A 82 -7.20 -12.49 13.03
N LYS A 83 -6.95 -12.95 14.27
CA LYS A 83 -5.65 -13.35 14.82
C LYS A 83 -4.65 -12.23 15.04
N TYR A 84 -4.65 -11.67 16.25
CA TYR A 84 -3.49 -11.69 17.16
C TYR A 84 -4.00 -11.46 18.59
N SER A 85 -4.83 -12.39 19.07
CA SER A 85 -5.07 -12.62 20.50
C SER A 85 -4.09 -13.69 20.96
N SER A 86 -2.83 -13.32 21.21
CA SER A 86 -1.88 -14.02 22.09
C SER A 86 -0.48 -13.43 21.87
N LEU A 87 -0.16 -12.42 22.66
CA LEU A 87 0.94 -12.48 23.62
C LEU A 87 0.51 -11.67 24.84
#